data_AF-A0A143YHS9-F1
#
_entry.id   AF-A0A143YHS9-F1
#
_cell.length_a   1.000
_cell.length_b   1.000
_cell.length_c   1.000
_cell.angle_alpha   90.00
_cell.angle_beta   90.00
_cell.angle_gamma   90.00
#
_symmetry.space_group_name_H-M   'P 1'
#
loop_
_entity.id
_entity.type
_entity.pdbx_description
1 polymer ?
#
loop_
_entity_poly.entity_id
_entity_poly.type
_entity_poly.pdbx_seq_one_letter_code
_entity_poly.pdbx_strand_id
1 'polypeptide(L)'
;MKKLLDRINELARKAKTMEGLTETEKIEQQQLRQEYIQSFRSSFDDILLNSKVYDPEGNDITPQKLVDAQKEKRRKNITSILGSDKITFLNEQDKKKK
;
A
#
# COMPACT_ATOMS: atom_id res chain seq x y z
N MET A 1 9.00 -6.97 -10.65
CA MET A 1 7.54 -7.11 -10.78
C MET A 1 7.11 -7.85 -12.05
N LYS A 2 7.35 -7.33 -13.27
CA LYS A 2 6.88 -7.97 -14.52
C LYS A 2 7.32 -9.43 -14.68
N LYS A 3 8.63 -9.70 -14.55
CA LYS A 3 9.23 -11.06 -14.60
C LYS A 3 8.63 -12.03 -13.58
N LEU A 4 8.34 -11.54 -12.37
CA LEU A 4 7.76 -12.35 -11.28
C LEU A 4 6.32 -12.74 -11.60
N LEU A 5 5.52 -11.79 -12.10
CA LEU A 5 4.15 -12.05 -12.52
C LEU A 5 4.08 -13.00 -13.72
N ASP A 6 4.98 -12.83 -14.69
CA ASP A 6 5.08 -13.71 -15.86
C ASP A 6 5.35 -15.16 -15.42
N ARG A 7 6.29 -15.36 -14.49
CA ARG A 7 6.61 -16.67 -13.93
C ARG A 7 5.45 -17.29 -13.13
N ILE A 8 4.76 -16.49 -12.30
CA ILE A 8 3.55 -16.95 -11.60
C ILE A 8 2.47 -17.40 -12.60
N ASN A 9 2.30 -16.67 -13.71
CA ASN A 9 1.33 -17.00 -14.74
C ASN A 9 1.71 -18.25 -15.53
N GLU A 10 3.00 -18.46 -15.81
CA GLU A 10 3.51 -19.72 -16.38
C GLU A 10 3.20 -20.91 -15.47
N LEU A 11 3.59 -20.83 -14.18
CA LEU A 11 3.31 -21.88 -13.21
C LEU A 11 1.80 -22.10 -13.04
N ALA A 12 0.99 -21.03 -13.04
CA ALA A 12 -0.47 -21.14 -12.94
C ALA A 12 -1.11 -21.77 -14.19
N ARG A 13 -0.54 -21.55 -15.38
CA ARG A 13 -0.97 -22.24 -16.61
C ARG A 13 -0.58 -23.71 -16.57
N LYS A 14 0.64 -24.02 -16.14
CA LYS A 14 1.11 -25.40 -15.97
C LYS A 14 0.26 -26.17 -14.95
N ALA A 15 -0.19 -25.52 -13.88
CA ALA A 15 -1.09 -26.12 -12.88
C ALA A 15 -2.41 -26.64 -13.45
N LYS A 16 -2.85 -26.08 -14.58
CA LYS A 16 -4.12 -26.43 -15.23
C LYS A 16 -3.95 -27.52 -16.30
N THR A 17 -2.73 -27.97 -16.59
CA THR A 17 -2.49 -29.08 -17.52
C THR A 17 -2.62 -30.43 -16.82
N MET A 18 -2.71 -31.51 -17.60
CA MET A 18 -2.81 -32.88 -17.06
C MET A 18 -1.53 -33.31 -16.29
N GLU A 19 -0.38 -32.74 -16.63
CA GLU A 19 0.90 -33.02 -15.95
C GLU A 19 0.99 -32.35 -14.57
N GLY A 20 0.26 -31.23 -14.37
CA GLY A 20 0.24 -30.49 -13.11
C GLY A 20 1.58 -29.85 -12.74
N LEU A 21 1.74 -29.52 -11.45
CA LEU A 21 3.01 -29.02 -10.90
C LEU A 21 3.75 -30.13 -10.19
N THR A 22 5.07 -30.16 -10.40
CA THR A 22 5.97 -30.93 -9.55
C THR A 22 6.03 -30.32 -8.14
N GLU A 23 6.46 -31.09 -7.15
CA GLU A 23 6.60 -30.61 -5.77
C GLU A 23 7.53 -29.40 -5.67
N THR A 24 8.61 -29.40 -6.46
CA THR A 24 9.57 -28.28 -6.56
C THR A 24 8.92 -27.02 -7.11
N GLU A 25 8.09 -27.14 -8.16
CA GLU A 25 7.38 -26.02 -8.77
C GLU A 25 6.28 -25.47 -7.86
N LYS A 26 5.64 -26.30 -7.04
CA LYS A 26 4.68 -25.83 -6.03
C LYS A 26 5.36 -24.94 -5.00
N ILE A 27 6.54 -25.35 -4.52
CA ILE A 27 7.33 -24.57 -3.57
C ILE A 27 7.75 -23.24 -4.21
N GLU A 28 8.26 -23.28 -5.45
CA GLU A 28 8.61 -22.07 -6.22
C GLU A 28 7.39 -21.14 -6.36
N GLN A 29 6.24 -21.68 -6.76
CA GLN A 29 5.01 -20.92 -6.93
C GLN A 29 4.57 -20.25 -5.62
N GLN A 30 4.67 -20.96 -4.50
CA GLN A 30 4.29 -20.45 -3.19
C GLN A 30 5.21 -19.31 -2.76
N GLN A 31 6.52 -19.46 -2.95
CA GLN A 31 7.51 -18.40 -2.67
C GLN A 31 7.25 -17.15 -3.50
N LEU A 32 7.07 -17.32 -4.82
CA LEU A 32 6.78 -16.20 -5.72
C LEU A 32 5.48 -15.48 -5.39
N ARG A 33 4.42 -16.23 -5.00
CA ARG A 33 3.15 -15.63 -4.55
C ARG A 33 3.31 -14.85 -3.27
N GLN A 34 4.10 -15.34 -2.32
CA GLN A 34 4.34 -14.64 -1.07
C GLN A 34 5.09 -13.33 -1.30
N GLU A 35 6.12 -13.34 -2.14
CA GLU A 35 6.85 -12.14 -2.55
C GLU A 35 5.94 -11.12 -3.24
N TYR A 36 5.09 -11.58 -4.16
CA TYR A 36 4.09 -10.73 -4.81
C TYR A 36 3.13 -10.08 -3.80
N ILE A 37 2.57 -10.87 -2.88
CA ILE A 37 1.62 -10.39 -1.88
C ILE A 37 2.29 -9.36 -0.96
N GLN A 38 3.54 -9.57 -0.56
CA GLN A 38 4.26 -8.61 0.27
C GLN A 38 4.43 -7.25 -0.44
N SER A 39 4.88 -7.28 -1.69
CA SER A 39 5.02 -6.08 -2.52
C SER A 39 3.66 -5.40 -2.77
N PHE A 40 2.63 -6.19 -3.07
CA PHE A 40 1.27 -5.71 -3.28
C PHE A 40 0.71 -5.03 -2.02
N ARG A 41 0.84 -5.65 -0.84
CA ARG A 41 0.37 -5.08 0.43
C ARG A 41 0.99 -3.72 0.71
N SER A 42 2.30 -3.58 0.49
CA SER A 42 2.96 -2.29 0.65
C SER A 42 2.35 -1.20 -0.25
N SER A 43 2.06 -1.52 -1.51
CA SER A 43 1.41 -0.57 -2.42
C SER A 43 -0.05 -0.29 -2.06
N PHE A 44 -0.75 -1.27 -1.51
CA PHE A 44 -2.15 -1.16 -1.12
C PHE A 44 -2.34 -0.30 0.13
N ASP A 45 -1.40 -0.36 1.08
CA ASP A 45 -1.40 0.48 2.28
C ASP A 45 -1.44 1.97 1.92
N ASP A 46 -0.71 2.40 0.89
CA ASP A 46 -0.75 3.78 0.41
C ASP A 46 -2.12 4.17 -0.19
N ILE A 47 -2.79 3.24 -0.88
CA ILE A 47 -4.14 3.47 -1.41
C ILE A 47 -5.15 3.61 -0.25
N LEU A 48 -5.05 2.74 0.75
CA LEU A 48 -5.91 2.75 1.93
C LEU A 48 -5.74 4.05 2.74
N LEU A 49 -4.51 4.52 2.90
CA LEU A 49 -4.22 5.74 3.66
C LEU A 49 -4.73 7.03 2.97
N ASN A 50 -5.12 6.96 1.70
CA ASN A 50 -5.64 8.10 0.93
C ASN A 50 -7.10 7.94 0.52
N SER A 51 -7.78 6.84 0.89
CA SER A 51 -9.17 6.58 0.54
C SER A 51 -10.11 6.67 1.75
N LYS A 52 -11.39 6.83 1.44
CA LYS A 52 -12.52 6.75 2.38
C LYS A 52 -13.54 5.78 1.83
N VAL A 53 -14.18 5.02 2.70
CA VAL A 53 -15.15 4.01 2.32
C VAL A 53 -16.53 4.45 2.77
N TYR A 54 -17.46 4.52 1.82
CA TYR A 54 -18.86 4.86 2.08
C TYR A 54 -19.74 3.63 1.79
N ASP A 55 -20.80 3.47 2.57
CA ASP A 55 -21.82 2.46 2.30
C ASP A 55 -22.74 2.90 1.13
N PRO A 56 -23.63 2.03 0.63
CA PRO A 56 -24.59 2.39 -0.42
C PRO A 56 -25.58 3.50 -0.03
N GLU A 57 -25.76 3.75 1.28
CA GLU A 57 -26.62 4.81 1.82
C GLU A 57 -25.88 6.15 1.96
N GLY A 58 -24.56 6.18 1.74
CA GLY A 58 -23.70 7.36 1.78
C GLY A 58 -23.04 7.63 3.14
N ASN A 59 -23.17 6.74 4.12
CA ASN A 59 -22.51 6.90 5.42
C ASN A 59 -21.02 6.53 5.32
N ASP A 60 -20.16 7.33 5.96
CA ASP A 60 -18.73 7.04 6.05
C ASP A 60 -18.50 5.87 7.02
N ILE A 61 -18.24 4.69 6.46
CA ILE A 61 -17.94 3.46 7.19
C ILE A 61 -16.44 3.17 7.23
N THR A 62 -15.61 4.20 7.03
CA THR A 62 -14.16 4.05 7.07
C THR A 62 -13.73 3.47 8.42
N PRO A 63 -13.07 2.29 8.47
CA PRO A 63 -12.74 1.64 9.72
C PRO A 63 -11.89 2.52 10.64
N GLN A 64 -12.21 2.55 11.94
CA GLN A 64 -11.53 3.40 12.91
C GLN A 64 -10.00 3.24 12.90
N LYS A 65 -9.53 1.99 12.77
CA LYS A 65 -8.09 1.67 12.68
C LYS A 65 -7.40 2.38 11.51
N LEU A 66 -8.08 2.53 10.39
CA LEU A 66 -7.56 3.17 9.20
C LEU A 66 -7.53 4.70 9.38
N VAL A 67 -8.57 5.27 10.00
CA VAL A 67 -8.59 6.69 10.38
C VAL A 67 -7.44 7.05 11.32
N ASP A 68 -7.15 6.20 12.30
CA ASP A 68 -6.06 6.43 13.26
C ASP A 68 -4.69 6.33 12.57
N ALA A 69 -4.49 5.35 11.70
CA ALA A 69 -3.27 5.24 10.89
C ALA A 69 -3.06 6.46 9.97
N GLN A 70 -4.12 6.97 9.34
CA GLN A 70 -4.07 8.19 8.55
C GLN A 70 -3.69 9.42 9.39
N LYS A 71 -4.23 9.55 10.60
CA LYS A 71 -3.86 10.63 11.53
C LYS A 71 -2.40 10.53 11.95
N GLU A 72 -1.91 9.34 12.26
CA GLU A 72 -0.51 9.13 12.66
C GLU A 72 0.46 9.50 11.53
N LYS A 73 0.19 9.06 10.28
CA LYS A 73 1.00 9.43 9.11
C LYS A 73 1.04 10.94 8.92
N ARG A 74 -0.12 11.62 9.02
CA ARG A 74 -0.19 13.09 8.95
C ARG A 74 0.60 13.76 10.08
N ARG A 75 0.51 13.26 11.31
CA ARG A 75 1.28 13.79 12.45
C ARG A 75 2.79 13.67 12.21
N LYS A 76 3.27 12.48 11.79
CA LYS A 76 4.69 12.26 11.47
C LYS A 76 5.18 13.22 10.38
N ASN A 77 4.38 13.41 9.33
CA ASN A 77 4.70 14.37 8.27
C ASN A 77 4.80 15.80 8.81
N ILE A 78 3.83 16.24 9.62
CA ILE A 78 3.84 17.58 10.25
C ILE A 78 5.04 17.75 11.18
N THR A 79 5.34 16.76 12.03
CA THR A 79 6.51 16.80 12.92
C THR A 79 7.82 16.88 12.14
N SER A 80 7.91 16.19 11.00
CA SER A 80 9.10 16.28 10.14
C SER A 80 9.27 17.66 9.50
N ILE A 81 8.16 18.32 9.14
CA ILE A 81 8.16 19.69 8.61
C ILE A 81 8.52 20.71 9.70
N LEU A 82 7.87 20.63 10.87
CA LEU A 82 8.05 21.58 11.97
C LEU A 82 9.40 21.39 12.69
N GLY A 83 9.96 20.19 12.68
CA GLY A 83 11.32 19.91 13.17
C GLY A 83 12.42 20.27 12.18
N SER A 84 12.08 20.68 10.96
CA SER A 84 13.02 21.22 9.99
C SER A 84 12.96 22.76 10.02
N ASP A 85 14.11 23.42 10.10
CA ASP A 85 14.22 24.90 10.15
C ASP A 85 13.72 25.63 8.87
N LYS A 86 13.10 24.90 7.92
CA LYS A 86 12.57 25.42 6.67
C LYS A 86 11.05 25.38 6.66
N ILE A 87 10.43 26.28 7.45
CA ILE A 87 9.01 26.58 7.31
C ILE A 87 8.82 27.40 6.02
N THR A 88 8.29 26.78 4.96
CA THR A 88 7.81 27.53 3.79
C THR A 88 6.41 28.05 4.10
N PHE A 89 6.29 29.35 4.38
CA PHE A 89 5.01 30.00 4.55
C PHE A 89 4.29 30.06 3.20
N LEU A 90 3.05 29.58 3.14
CA LEU A 90 2.24 29.61 1.91
C LEU A 90 1.90 31.05 1.49
N ASN A 91 1.84 31.97 2.46
CA ASN A 91 1.67 33.41 2.25
C ASN A 91 2.77 34.19 3.00
N GLU A 92 3.37 35.19 2.36
CA GLU A 92 4.42 36.03 2.98
C GLU A 92 3.95 36.80 4.23
N GLN A 93 2.65 37.08 4.34
CA GLN A 93 2.09 37.82 5.48
C GLN A 93 2.16 37.03 6.80
N ASP A 94 2.22 35.70 6.73
CA ASP A 94 2.29 34.83 7.90
C ASP A 94 3.72 34.76 8.49
N LYS A 95 4.72 35.28 7.77
CA LYS A 95 6.12 35.35 8.23
C LYS A 95 6.35 36.38 9.35
N LYS A 96 5.46 37.38 9.48
CA LYS A 96 5.61 38.52 10.41
C LYS A 96 4.95 38.34 11.79
N LYS A 97 4.29 37.20 12.05
CA LYS A 97 3.62 36.91 13.34
C LYS A 97 4.50 36.17 14.36
N LYS A 98 5.82 36.18 14.16
CA LYS A 98 6.79 35.52 15.03
C LYS A 98 7.40 36.52 16.01
#